data_AF-A0A2V6L6T5-F1
#
_entry.id   AF-A0A2V6L6T5-F1
#
_cell.length_a   1.000
_cell.length_b   1.000
_cell.length_c   1.000
_cell.angle_alpha   90.00
_cell.angle_beta   90.00
_cell.angle_gamma   90.00
#
_symmetry.space_group_name_H-M   'P 1'
#
loop_
_entity.id
_entity.type
_entity.pdbx_description
1 polymer ?
#
loop_
_entity_poly.entity_id
_entity_poly.type
_entity_poly.pdbx_seq_one_letter_code
_entity_poly.pdbx_strand_id
1 'polypeptide(L)'
;MRAGGATACRAHPKVLKNVAKQLEDHNVISAQELQIARLMGIVATNSVASLGFSDGILFPYELSAGGPGSPRVIPKAAVASVASRRPKKWKVHAIALLVDFSDNKGIRRAKYFEKLLFDKANPNSMTNFYRQLSYGALDLTGEVIGYMRAPQPYGYYTASESGTGTNYPNNTPGLLHDALTIFCRSDNLARFDSDDDGFVDAIFLIHAGRGAEAESNPTKRKNMIWSHKWTLPQPFVHQGVKVFGYSTEPENGRVGVFSHEFGHLLGLPDLYDTTFRSHGI
;
A
#
# COMPACT_ATOMS: atom_id res chain seq x y z
N MET A 1 -49.75 -12.28 -14.11
CA MET A 1 -48.65 -13.27 -14.25
C MET A 1 -47.37 -12.49 -14.50
N ARG A 2 -46.45 -12.44 -13.52
CA ARG A 2 -45.17 -11.71 -13.63
C ARG A 2 -44.08 -12.69 -14.05
N ALA A 3 -43.39 -12.38 -15.14
CA ALA A 3 -42.16 -13.04 -15.55
C ALA A 3 -41.01 -12.65 -14.61
N GLY A 4 -40.17 -13.64 -14.26
CA GLY A 4 -39.06 -13.50 -13.32
C GLY A 4 -37.83 -12.78 -13.90
N GLY A 5 -37.07 -12.12 -13.01
CA GLY A 5 -35.76 -11.53 -13.28
C GLY A 5 -34.67 -12.18 -12.44
N ALA A 6 -33.43 -12.15 -12.95
CA ALA A 6 -32.32 -13.07 -12.69
C ALA A 6 -31.90 -13.28 -11.21
N THR A 7 -31.56 -14.54 -10.94
CA THR A 7 -30.98 -15.15 -9.75
C THR A 7 -29.86 -14.36 -9.09
N ALA A 8 -30.04 -13.99 -7.82
CA ALA A 8 -28.93 -13.78 -6.90
C ALA A 8 -28.26 -15.13 -6.65
N CYS A 9 -27.10 -15.38 -7.26
CA CYS A 9 -26.33 -16.60 -7.03
C CYS A 9 -25.84 -16.63 -5.57
N ARG A 10 -26.55 -17.37 -4.72
CA ARG A 10 -26.00 -17.84 -3.45
C ARG A 10 -25.07 -19.01 -3.76
N ALA A 11 -23.79 -18.86 -3.43
CA ALA A 11 -22.83 -19.96 -3.56
C ALA A 11 -23.35 -21.19 -2.81
N HIS A 12 -23.38 -22.32 -3.50
CA HIS A 12 -23.90 -23.56 -2.93
C HIS A 12 -23.04 -23.98 -1.72
N PRO A 13 -23.61 -24.50 -0.62
CA PRO A 13 -22.84 -24.86 0.59
C PRO A 13 -21.65 -25.80 0.36
N LYS A 14 -21.75 -26.66 -0.67
CA LYS A 14 -20.61 -27.51 -1.10
C LYS A 14 -19.45 -26.70 -1.69
N VAL A 15 -19.72 -25.61 -2.40
CA VAL A 15 -18.69 -24.70 -2.93
C VAL A 15 -17.98 -24.00 -1.78
N LEU A 16 -18.73 -23.48 -0.80
CA LEU A 16 -18.15 -22.86 0.39
C LEU A 16 -17.29 -23.82 1.21
N LYS A 17 -17.73 -25.08 1.37
CA LYS A 17 -16.91 -26.14 2.01
C LYS A 17 -15.66 -26.49 1.20
N ASN A 18 -15.74 -26.49 -0.13
CA ASN A 18 -14.59 -26.77 -0.98
C ASN A 18 -13.56 -25.64 -0.93
N VAL A 19 -14.02 -24.38 -0.90
CA VAL A 19 -13.17 -23.21 -0.71
C VAL A 19 -12.48 -23.28 0.65
N ALA A 20 -13.23 -23.53 1.74
CA ALA A 20 -12.64 -23.69 3.08
C ALA A 20 -11.57 -24.81 3.11
N LYS A 21 -11.86 -25.95 2.48
CA LYS A 21 -10.91 -27.06 2.39
C LYS A 21 -9.67 -26.69 1.56
N GLN A 22 -9.82 -25.98 0.45
CA GLN A 22 -8.68 -25.53 -0.37
C GLN A 22 -7.82 -24.49 0.36
N LEU A 23 -8.43 -23.63 1.17
CA LEU A 23 -7.72 -22.68 2.03
C LEU A 23 -6.90 -23.41 3.11
N GLU A 24 -7.47 -24.44 3.74
CA GLU A 24 -6.78 -25.30 4.72
C GLU A 24 -5.66 -26.14 4.08
N ASP A 25 -5.93 -26.75 2.91
CA ASP A 25 -5.01 -27.67 2.24
C ASP A 25 -3.82 -26.96 1.56
N HIS A 26 -3.92 -25.65 1.27
CA HIS A 26 -2.90 -24.95 0.46
C HIS A 26 -2.12 -23.85 1.21
N ASN A 27 -2.49 -23.52 2.45
CA ASN A 27 -1.86 -22.44 3.22
C ASN A 27 -1.87 -21.10 2.44
N VAL A 28 -2.90 -20.89 1.62
CA VAL A 28 -3.10 -19.73 0.75
C VAL A 28 -3.95 -18.74 1.52
N ILE A 29 -3.33 -17.99 2.41
CA ILE A 29 -4.01 -16.85 3.03
C ILE A 29 -3.02 -15.70 3.16
N SER A 30 -3.11 -14.74 2.24
CA SER A 30 -2.58 -13.39 2.47
C SER A 30 -3.34 -12.70 3.61
N ALA A 31 -2.75 -11.68 4.23
CA ALA A 31 -3.40 -10.86 5.27
C ALA A 31 -4.82 -10.41 4.88
N GLN A 32 -4.97 -10.05 3.61
CA GLN A 32 -6.20 -9.55 3.02
C GLN A 32 -7.20 -10.67 2.77
N GLU A 33 -6.78 -11.85 2.31
CA GLU A 33 -7.66 -13.01 2.21
C GLU A 33 -8.20 -13.41 3.58
N LEU A 34 -7.40 -13.30 4.64
CA LEU A 34 -7.86 -13.50 6.02
C LEU A 34 -8.86 -12.44 6.45
N GLN A 35 -8.64 -11.16 6.09
CA GLN A 35 -9.57 -10.07 6.38
C GLN A 35 -10.90 -10.21 5.63
N ILE A 36 -10.86 -10.54 4.34
CA ILE A 36 -12.05 -10.81 3.52
C ILE A 36 -12.78 -12.04 4.07
N ALA A 37 -12.06 -13.14 4.34
CA ALA A 37 -12.64 -14.34 4.95
C ALA A 37 -13.24 -14.03 6.34
N ARG A 38 -12.62 -13.17 7.14
CA ARG A 38 -13.15 -12.74 8.44
C ARG A 38 -14.40 -11.85 8.30
N LEU A 39 -14.42 -10.91 7.36
CA LEU A 39 -15.61 -10.11 7.02
C LEU A 39 -16.76 -10.98 6.50
N MET A 40 -16.42 -12.06 5.80
CA MET A 40 -17.36 -13.09 5.32
C MET A 40 -17.72 -14.13 6.40
N GLY A 41 -17.10 -14.10 7.58
CA GLY A 41 -17.35 -15.01 8.70
C GLY A 41 -16.85 -16.45 8.50
N ILE A 42 -15.80 -16.64 7.69
CA ILE A 42 -15.32 -17.94 7.21
C ILE A 42 -14.22 -18.54 8.12
N VAL A 43 -13.36 -17.74 8.78
CA VAL A 43 -12.18 -18.26 9.52
C VAL A 43 -11.98 -17.58 10.88
N ALA A 44 -11.50 -18.35 11.88
CA ALA A 44 -11.02 -17.88 13.19
C ALA A 44 -9.62 -18.47 13.47
N THR A 45 -8.58 -17.62 13.45
CA THR A 45 -7.13 -17.92 13.71
C THR A 45 -6.37 -18.60 12.55
N ASN A 46 -5.05 -18.51 12.33
CA ASN A 46 -3.87 -17.92 13.01
C ASN A 46 -2.94 -17.18 12.02
N SER A 47 -2.15 -16.24 12.57
CA SER A 47 -0.99 -15.44 12.07
C SER A 47 -0.77 -15.22 10.56
N VAL A 48 -0.84 -13.94 10.20
CA VAL A 48 -0.47 -13.37 8.90
C VAL A 48 1.05 -13.46 8.65
N ALA A 49 1.44 -13.49 7.37
CA ALA A 49 2.73 -12.98 6.88
C ALA A 49 3.02 -11.57 7.47
N SER A 50 4.23 -11.02 7.31
CA SER A 50 4.63 -9.71 7.88
C SER A 50 3.50 -8.67 7.80
N LEU A 51 2.89 -8.33 8.96
CA LEU A 51 1.77 -7.39 9.03
C LEU A 51 2.13 -6.07 8.33
N GLY A 52 1.19 -5.54 7.54
CA GLY A 52 1.39 -4.32 6.79
C GLY A 52 1.93 -4.54 5.37
N PHE A 53 2.47 -5.70 5.02
CA PHE A 53 3.20 -5.91 3.77
C PHE A 53 2.27 -6.20 2.59
N SER A 54 2.24 -5.31 1.60
CA SER A 54 1.30 -5.26 0.46
C SER A 54 -0.16 -5.48 0.85
N ASP A 55 -0.48 -5.26 2.13
CA ASP A 55 -1.79 -5.48 2.69
C ASP A 55 -2.59 -4.16 2.83
N GLY A 56 -3.91 -4.25 3.08
CA GLY A 56 -4.77 -3.07 3.23
C GLY A 56 -4.63 -2.33 4.57
N ILE A 57 -3.63 -2.64 5.40
CA ILE A 57 -3.47 -2.03 6.72
C ILE A 57 -2.79 -0.66 6.58
N LEU A 58 -3.55 0.41 6.80
CA LEU A 58 -3.07 1.79 6.71
C LEU A 58 -2.81 2.43 8.09
N PHE A 59 -3.42 1.88 9.14
CA PHE A 59 -3.37 2.41 10.51
C PHE A 59 -3.05 1.32 11.54
N PRO A 60 -2.48 1.67 12.72
CA PRO A 60 -2.25 0.73 13.80
C PRO A 60 -3.55 0.06 14.28
N TYR A 61 -3.46 -1.22 14.65
CA TYR A 61 -4.60 -2.05 15.06
C TYR A 61 -5.43 -1.44 16.20
N GLU A 62 -4.79 -0.74 17.15
CA GLU A 62 -5.43 -0.10 18.30
C GLU A 62 -6.37 1.06 17.93
N LEU A 63 -6.15 1.70 16.79
CA LEU A 63 -6.99 2.80 16.28
C LEU A 63 -8.05 2.32 15.28
N SER A 64 -7.86 1.15 14.68
CA SER A 64 -8.84 0.55 13.75
C SER A 64 -10.01 -0.16 14.47
N ALA A 65 -9.86 -0.47 15.76
CA ALA A 65 -10.85 -1.21 16.58
C ALA A 65 -11.69 -0.34 17.53
N GLY A 66 -11.72 0.98 17.36
CA GLY A 66 -12.43 1.93 18.22
C GLY A 66 -13.93 2.06 17.91
N GLY A 67 -14.71 1.00 18.09
CA GLY A 67 -16.18 1.08 18.08
C GLY A 67 -16.80 -0.10 18.84
N PRO A 68 -17.85 0.10 19.67
CA PRO A 68 -18.47 -0.99 20.39
C PRO A 68 -18.98 -2.03 19.39
N GLY A 69 -18.61 -3.29 19.60
CA GLY A 69 -18.84 -4.39 18.68
C GLY A 69 -20.22 -4.33 18.04
N SER A 70 -20.24 -4.03 16.74
CA SER A 70 -21.48 -3.94 15.96
C SER A 70 -22.26 -5.26 16.12
N PRO A 71 -23.55 -5.22 16.48
CA PRO A 71 -24.35 -6.43 16.57
C PRO A 71 -24.38 -7.14 15.22
N ARG A 72 -24.40 -8.46 15.27
CA ARG A 72 -24.39 -9.39 14.14
C ARG A 72 -25.39 -8.94 13.07
N VAL A 73 -24.92 -8.30 12.00
CA VAL A 73 -25.76 -7.86 10.88
C VAL A 73 -26.15 -9.10 10.09
N ILE A 74 -27.40 -9.55 10.25
CA ILE A 74 -28.02 -10.50 9.32
C ILE A 74 -28.18 -9.72 8.00
N PRO A 75 -27.61 -10.17 6.87
CA PRO A 75 -27.68 -9.42 5.62
C PRO A 75 -29.13 -9.44 5.12
N LYS A 76 -29.87 -8.37 5.43
CA LYS A 76 -31.10 -8.01 4.72
C LYS A 76 -30.65 -7.56 3.33
N ALA A 77 -31.20 -8.18 2.29
CA ALA A 77 -30.87 -7.87 0.91
C ALA A 77 -31.00 -6.35 0.67
N ALA A 78 -29.88 -5.67 0.53
CA ALA A 78 -29.82 -4.28 0.15
C ALA A 78 -30.14 -4.20 -1.35
N VAL A 79 -31.42 -4.32 -1.70
CA VAL A 79 -31.94 -3.84 -2.98
C VAL A 79 -32.60 -2.50 -2.72
N ALA A 80 -31.83 -1.56 -2.19
CA ALA A 80 -32.12 -0.15 -2.39
C ALA A 80 -31.37 0.23 -3.66
N SER A 81 -32.06 0.83 -4.64
CA SER A 81 -31.36 1.54 -5.69
C SER A 81 -30.46 2.56 -4.99
N VAL A 82 -29.15 2.38 -5.11
CA VAL A 82 -28.22 3.42 -4.69
C VAL A 82 -28.48 4.56 -5.67
N ALA A 83 -29.31 5.51 -5.25
CA ALA A 83 -29.37 6.80 -5.92
C ALA A 83 -27.93 7.25 -6.11
N SER A 84 -27.58 7.68 -7.33
CA SER A 84 -26.26 8.21 -7.67
C SER A 84 -25.93 9.37 -6.73
N ARG A 85 -25.33 9.03 -5.58
CA ARG A 85 -24.64 9.97 -4.73
C ARG A 85 -23.44 10.35 -5.56
N ARG A 86 -23.33 11.63 -5.90
CA ARG A 86 -22.07 12.18 -6.40
C ARG A 86 -20.98 11.67 -5.45
N PRO A 87 -20.00 10.89 -5.92
CA PRO A 87 -18.98 10.36 -5.05
C PRO A 87 -18.35 11.54 -4.31
N LYS A 88 -18.24 11.43 -2.97
CA LYS A 88 -17.55 12.43 -2.16
C LYS A 88 -16.17 12.57 -2.77
N LYS A 89 -15.79 13.79 -3.17
CA LYS A 89 -14.43 14.03 -3.66
C LYS A 89 -13.48 13.70 -2.54
N TRP A 90 -12.61 12.72 -2.77
CA TRP A 90 -11.55 12.37 -1.87
C TRP A 90 -10.29 13.09 -2.33
N LYS A 91 -9.66 13.82 -1.42
CA LYS A 91 -8.42 14.55 -1.68
C LYS A 91 -7.30 13.81 -0.99
N VAL A 92 -6.20 13.62 -1.71
CA VAL A 92 -4.98 13.06 -1.17
C VAL A 92 -3.85 13.99 -1.60
N HIS A 93 -3.08 14.48 -0.62
CA HIS A 93 -1.86 15.22 -0.85
C HIS A 93 -0.68 14.37 -0.40
N ALA A 94 -0.05 13.69 -1.35
CA ALA A 94 1.01 12.73 -1.09
C ALA A 94 2.39 13.40 -0.93
N ILE A 95 3.27 12.76 -0.17
CA ILE A 95 4.69 13.11 -0.10
C ILE A 95 5.52 12.03 -0.78
N ALA A 96 6.42 12.43 -1.69
CA ALA A 96 7.42 11.55 -2.29
C ALA A 96 8.81 11.94 -1.77
N LEU A 97 9.43 11.07 -0.98
CA LEU A 97 10.74 11.27 -0.39
C LEU A 97 11.80 10.57 -1.25
N LEU A 98 12.66 11.34 -1.90
CA LEU A 98 13.83 10.76 -2.57
C LEU A 98 14.91 10.44 -1.53
N VAL A 99 15.45 9.22 -1.57
CA VAL A 99 16.51 8.79 -0.66
C VAL A 99 17.66 8.18 -1.44
N ASP A 100 18.88 8.61 -1.11
CA ASP A 100 20.11 8.03 -1.65
C ASP A 100 21.07 7.61 -0.54
N PHE A 101 22.16 6.95 -0.93
CA PHE A 101 23.08 6.27 -0.03
C PHE A 101 24.52 6.70 -0.31
N SER A 102 25.42 6.45 0.64
CA SER A 102 26.84 6.75 0.46
C SER A 102 27.48 5.98 -0.72
N ASP A 103 27.00 4.76 -0.95
CA ASP A 103 27.46 3.78 -1.93
C ASP A 103 26.52 3.62 -3.14
N ASN A 104 25.33 4.22 -3.10
CA ASN A 104 24.36 4.20 -4.19
C ASN A 104 23.67 5.57 -4.28
N LYS A 105 24.21 6.46 -5.13
CA LYS A 105 23.78 7.85 -5.21
C LYS A 105 22.63 8.02 -6.19
N GLY A 106 21.70 8.90 -5.83
CA GLY A 106 20.60 9.30 -6.70
C GLY A 106 21.09 10.17 -7.86
N ILE A 107 20.50 9.97 -9.04
CA ILE A 107 20.84 10.68 -10.28
C ILE A 107 19.65 11.45 -10.87
N ARG A 108 18.41 11.08 -10.54
CA ARG A 108 17.18 11.70 -11.03
C ARG A 108 16.73 12.83 -10.13
N ARG A 109 16.51 14.00 -10.73
CA ARG A 109 16.03 15.18 -10.01
C ARG A 109 14.57 15.00 -9.57
N ALA A 110 14.18 15.63 -8.45
CA ALA A 110 12.80 15.68 -7.96
C ALA A 110 11.78 16.02 -9.06
N LYS A 111 12.10 17.01 -9.90
CA LYS A 111 11.29 17.40 -11.07
C LYS A 111 10.91 16.26 -12.02
N TYR A 112 11.75 15.23 -12.14
CA TYR A 112 11.40 14.05 -12.93
C TYR A 112 10.19 13.32 -12.31
N PHE A 113 10.20 13.10 -11.00
CA PHE A 113 9.13 12.44 -10.27
C PHE A 113 7.90 13.33 -10.13
N GLU A 114 8.05 14.65 -10.00
CA GLU A 114 6.92 15.59 -10.04
C GLU A 114 6.14 15.42 -11.35
N LYS A 115 6.87 15.36 -12.49
CA LYS A 115 6.26 15.12 -13.80
C LYS A 115 5.64 13.74 -13.93
N LEU A 116 6.30 12.71 -13.38
CA LEU A 116 5.84 11.33 -13.46
C LEU A 116 4.60 11.06 -12.60
N LEU A 117 4.54 11.65 -11.40
CA LEU A 117 3.54 11.32 -10.39
C LEU A 117 2.40 12.35 -10.38
N PHE A 118 2.71 13.64 -10.33
CA PHE A 118 1.74 14.66 -9.91
C PHE A 118 1.37 15.70 -10.98
N ASP A 119 2.13 15.78 -12.08
CA ASP A 119 1.88 16.77 -13.14
C ASP A 119 0.55 16.51 -13.88
N LYS A 120 -0.41 17.42 -13.68
CA LYS A 120 -1.73 17.41 -14.32
C LYS A 120 -1.65 17.62 -15.84
N ALA A 121 -0.58 18.25 -16.35
CA ALA A 121 -0.38 18.45 -17.79
C ALA A 121 0.20 17.21 -18.49
N ASN A 122 0.83 16.29 -17.74
CA ASN A 122 1.31 15.02 -18.27
C ASN A 122 0.17 13.99 -18.28
N PRO A 123 -0.42 13.61 -19.43
CA PRO A 123 -1.55 12.67 -19.48
C PRO A 123 -1.21 11.28 -18.93
N ASN A 124 0.08 10.93 -18.85
CA ASN A 124 0.58 9.65 -18.35
C ASN A 124 1.07 9.74 -16.89
N SER A 125 0.73 10.81 -16.16
CA SER A 125 1.06 10.89 -14.73
C SER A 125 0.16 10.02 -13.87
N MET A 126 0.62 9.65 -12.69
CA MET A 126 -0.18 8.89 -11.71
C MET A 126 -1.45 9.66 -11.31
N THR A 127 -1.37 10.97 -11.10
CA THR A 127 -2.53 11.85 -10.90
C THR A 127 -3.57 11.70 -12.01
N ASN A 128 -3.14 11.71 -13.27
CA ASN A 128 -4.08 11.56 -14.39
C ASN A 128 -4.62 10.15 -14.54
N PHE A 129 -3.80 9.12 -14.26
CA PHE A 129 -4.23 7.73 -14.21
C PHE A 129 -5.36 7.52 -13.19
N TYR A 130 -5.17 7.97 -11.94
CA TYR A 130 -6.17 7.86 -10.89
C TYR A 130 -7.39 8.75 -11.09
N ARG A 131 -7.22 9.93 -11.67
CA ARG A 131 -8.35 10.78 -12.05
C ARG A 131 -9.25 10.09 -13.08
N GLN A 132 -8.67 9.38 -14.04
CA GLN A 132 -9.42 8.61 -15.04
C GLN A 132 -10.12 7.41 -14.40
N LEU A 133 -9.39 6.59 -13.62
CA LEU A 133 -9.96 5.41 -12.95
C LEU A 133 -11.10 5.74 -11.98
N SER A 134 -10.97 6.85 -11.26
CA SER A 134 -11.96 7.28 -10.27
C SER A 134 -13.09 8.15 -10.86
N TYR A 135 -13.11 8.38 -12.17
CA TYR A 135 -14.01 9.33 -12.82
C TYR A 135 -13.99 10.73 -12.16
N GLY A 136 -12.82 11.16 -11.69
CA GLY A 136 -12.62 12.44 -11.00
C GLY A 136 -13.08 12.47 -9.54
N ALA A 137 -13.42 11.32 -8.95
CA ALA A 137 -13.75 11.23 -7.52
C ALA A 137 -12.51 11.36 -6.61
N LEU A 138 -11.33 10.94 -7.09
CA LEU A 138 -10.06 11.09 -6.40
C LEU A 138 -9.27 12.27 -7.00
N ASP A 139 -8.96 13.28 -6.16
CA ASP A 139 -8.04 14.38 -6.47
C ASP A 139 -6.70 14.10 -5.79
N LEU A 140 -5.81 13.41 -6.53
CA LEU A 140 -4.46 13.08 -6.10
C LEU A 140 -3.49 14.20 -6.51
N THR A 141 -2.83 14.78 -5.53
CA THR A 141 -1.74 15.76 -5.67
C THR A 141 -0.56 15.33 -4.81
N GLY A 142 0.58 16.00 -4.92
CA GLY A 142 1.69 15.73 -4.01
C GLY A 142 2.92 16.60 -4.24
N GLU A 143 3.87 16.46 -3.32
CA GLU A 143 5.17 17.11 -3.32
C GLU A 143 6.28 16.08 -3.44
N VAL A 144 7.34 16.41 -4.19
CA VAL A 144 8.55 15.59 -4.24
C VAL A 144 9.66 16.30 -3.49
N ILE A 145 10.08 15.68 -2.38
CA ILE A 145 11.21 16.14 -1.59
C ILE A 145 12.50 15.58 -2.19
N GLY A 146 13.49 16.44 -2.40
CA GLY A 146 14.79 16.07 -2.96
C GLY A 146 15.55 15.04 -2.13
N TYR A 147 16.68 14.57 -2.66
CA TYR A 147 17.45 13.49 -2.04
C TYR A 147 17.86 13.79 -0.60
N MET A 148 17.42 12.91 0.29
CA MET A 148 17.96 12.78 1.64
C MET A 148 18.95 11.63 1.66
N ARG A 149 20.16 11.92 2.11
CA ARG A 149 21.19 10.90 2.26
C ARG A 149 20.89 10.06 3.49
N ALA A 150 20.58 8.78 3.29
CA ALA A 150 20.45 7.82 4.37
C ALA A 150 21.78 7.72 5.15
N PRO A 151 21.72 7.56 6.48
CA PRO A 151 22.91 7.48 7.32
C PRO A 151 23.70 6.18 7.11
N GLN A 152 23.04 5.11 6.65
CA GLN A 152 23.65 3.82 6.38
C GLN A 152 23.79 3.57 4.85
N PRO A 153 24.74 2.71 4.43
CA PRO A 153 24.87 2.32 3.03
C PRO A 153 23.66 1.49 2.55
N TYR A 154 23.46 1.39 1.23
CA TYR A 154 22.34 0.67 0.61
C TYR A 154 22.23 -0.78 1.09
N GLY A 155 23.38 -1.46 1.23
CA GLY A 155 23.44 -2.84 1.73
C GLY A 155 22.88 -3.05 3.14
N TYR A 156 22.90 -2.02 3.98
CA TYR A 156 22.32 -2.07 5.32
C TYR A 156 20.80 -2.27 5.29
N TYR A 157 20.12 -1.56 4.38
CA TYR A 157 18.66 -1.60 4.25
C TYR A 157 18.16 -2.73 3.36
N THR A 158 18.97 -3.24 2.43
CA THR A 158 18.59 -4.44 1.67
C THR A 158 18.74 -5.70 2.50
N ALA A 159 19.74 -5.73 3.38
CA ALA A 159 20.03 -6.79 4.33
C ALA A 159 20.04 -8.22 3.74
N SER A 160 20.38 -8.36 2.45
CA SER A 160 20.29 -9.64 1.71
C SER A 160 18.89 -10.27 1.68
N GLU A 161 17.85 -9.49 1.96
CA GLU A 161 16.43 -9.89 1.97
C GLU A 161 15.57 -8.89 1.19
N SER A 162 16.15 -8.22 0.21
CA SER A 162 15.52 -7.16 -0.60
C SER A 162 14.88 -6.02 0.21
N GLY A 163 15.34 -5.84 1.45
CA GLY A 163 14.79 -4.90 2.42
C GLY A 163 13.42 -5.27 3.00
N THR A 164 12.97 -6.50 2.78
CA THR A 164 11.69 -7.03 3.28
C THR A 164 11.84 -7.98 4.48
N GLY A 165 13.05 -8.04 5.06
CA GLY A 165 13.36 -8.85 6.25
C GLY A 165 12.75 -8.26 7.53
N THR A 166 12.58 -9.09 8.56
CA THR A 166 11.98 -8.70 9.87
C THR A 166 12.96 -8.01 10.83
N ASN A 167 14.19 -7.78 10.39
CA ASN A 167 15.34 -7.28 11.12
C ASN A 167 15.35 -5.74 11.25
N TYR A 168 14.25 -5.12 11.69
CA TYR A 168 14.22 -3.67 11.92
C TYR A 168 15.34 -3.22 12.89
N PRO A 169 16.10 -2.14 12.61
CA PRO A 169 15.93 -1.17 11.51
C PRO A 169 16.74 -1.47 10.22
N ASN A 170 17.28 -2.66 10.05
CA ASN A 170 18.04 -3.07 8.86
C ASN A 170 17.14 -3.52 7.70
N ASN A 171 16.15 -2.70 7.35
CA ASN A 171 15.14 -2.97 6.32
C ASN A 171 14.50 -1.65 5.83
N THR A 172 13.55 -1.70 4.89
CA THR A 172 12.92 -0.48 4.36
C THR A 172 12.10 0.33 5.38
N PRO A 173 11.46 -0.25 6.42
CA PRO A 173 10.89 0.55 7.50
C PRO A 173 11.95 1.38 8.26
N GLY A 174 13.15 0.84 8.45
CA GLY A 174 14.28 1.61 8.99
C GLY A 174 14.72 2.74 8.06
N LEU A 175 14.75 2.48 6.75
CA LEU A 175 15.05 3.51 5.74
C LEU A 175 14.04 4.67 5.79
N LEU A 176 12.74 4.37 5.87
CA LEU A 176 11.72 5.39 6.02
C LEU A 176 11.91 6.19 7.32
N HIS A 177 12.17 5.50 8.44
CA HIS A 177 12.39 6.16 9.73
C HIS A 177 13.55 7.16 9.64
N ASP A 178 14.68 6.77 9.06
CA ASP A 178 15.84 7.64 8.87
C ASP A 178 15.51 8.83 7.95
N ALA A 179 14.82 8.58 6.84
CA ALA A 179 14.39 9.61 5.90
C ALA A 179 13.47 10.65 6.55
N LEU A 180 12.46 10.21 7.30
CA LEU A 180 11.55 11.10 8.05
C LEU A 180 12.29 11.88 9.14
N THR A 181 13.23 11.23 9.83
CA THR A 181 14.05 11.88 10.86
C THR A 181 14.91 13.00 10.27
N ILE A 182 15.40 12.84 9.04
CA ILE A 182 16.15 13.90 8.34
C ILE A 182 15.20 15.01 7.87
N PHE A 183 14.10 14.65 7.21
CA PHE A 183 13.09 15.59 6.71
C PHE A 183 12.56 16.51 7.81
N CYS A 184 12.18 15.93 8.94
CA CYS A 184 11.55 16.64 10.06
C CYS A 184 12.51 17.53 10.87
N ARG A 185 13.79 17.65 10.47
CA ARG A 185 14.72 18.63 11.06
C ARG A 185 14.46 20.05 10.57
N SER A 186 13.88 20.18 9.37
CA SER A 186 13.68 21.47 8.70
C SER A 186 12.27 21.69 8.17
N ASP A 187 11.42 20.66 8.21
CA ASP A 187 10.05 20.70 7.68
C ASP A 187 9.12 19.86 8.59
N ASN A 188 7.82 19.82 8.29
CA ASN A 188 6.80 19.09 9.03
C ASN A 188 5.84 18.32 8.11
N LEU A 189 5.02 17.44 8.68
CA LEU A 189 4.15 16.52 7.94
C LEU A 189 2.69 16.97 7.84
N ALA A 190 2.29 18.07 8.51
CA ALA A 190 0.89 18.42 8.70
C ALA A 190 0.11 18.68 7.40
N ARG A 191 0.79 19.12 6.34
CA ARG A 191 0.15 19.37 5.04
C ARG A 191 -0.19 18.11 4.24
N PHE A 192 0.27 16.95 4.69
CA PHE A 192 0.03 15.66 4.03
C PHE A 192 -1.04 14.81 4.74
N ASP A 193 -1.66 15.36 5.78
CA ASP A 193 -2.86 14.85 6.44
C ASP A 193 -4.05 15.63 5.86
N SER A 194 -4.61 15.18 4.73
CA SER A 194 -5.60 15.97 3.99
C SER A 194 -7.02 15.82 4.52
N ASP A 195 -7.25 14.86 5.41
CA ASP A 195 -8.56 14.58 6.01
C ASP A 195 -8.61 14.78 7.53
N ASP A 196 -7.54 15.31 8.12
CA ASP A 196 -7.38 15.70 9.53
C ASP A 196 -7.56 14.52 10.50
N ASP A 197 -7.17 13.31 10.09
CA ASP A 197 -7.28 12.09 10.92
C ASP A 197 -6.04 11.87 11.82
N GLY A 198 -5.02 12.72 11.69
CA GLY A 198 -3.77 12.69 12.43
C GLY A 198 -2.69 11.84 11.76
N PHE A 199 -2.91 11.33 10.55
CA PHE A 199 -1.94 10.56 9.77
C PHE A 199 -1.65 11.18 8.40
N VAL A 200 -0.44 10.94 7.90
CA VAL A 200 -0.11 11.25 6.51
C VAL A 200 -0.84 10.28 5.58
N ASP A 201 -1.56 10.82 4.59
CA ASP A 201 -2.43 10.05 3.69
C ASP A 201 -1.64 9.05 2.83
N ALA A 202 -0.50 9.49 2.30
CA ALA A 202 0.28 8.72 1.32
C ALA A 202 1.76 9.14 1.29
N ILE A 203 2.64 8.16 1.45
CA ILE A 203 4.10 8.33 1.37
C ILE A 203 4.67 7.41 0.32
N PHE A 204 5.43 7.99 -0.62
CA PHE A 204 6.28 7.28 -1.57
C PHE A 204 7.75 7.44 -1.15
N LEU A 205 8.37 6.36 -0.71
CA LEU A 205 9.80 6.30 -0.39
C LEU A 205 10.57 5.84 -1.63
N ILE A 206 11.12 6.80 -2.37
CA ILE A 206 11.79 6.53 -3.64
C ILE A 206 13.29 6.37 -3.40
N HIS A 207 13.77 5.12 -3.47
CA HIS A 207 15.18 4.81 -3.21
C HIS A 207 16.04 4.93 -4.48
N ALA A 208 17.29 5.37 -4.35
CA ALA A 208 18.25 5.40 -5.44
C ALA A 208 18.49 4.00 -6.04
N GLY A 209 18.77 3.95 -7.33
CA GLY A 209 19.10 2.71 -8.04
C GLY A 209 17.89 1.98 -8.64
N ARG A 210 18.06 0.68 -8.87
CA ARG A 210 17.08 -0.19 -9.55
C ARG A 210 16.29 -1.02 -8.55
N GLY A 211 15.03 -1.28 -8.84
CA GLY A 211 14.19 -2.16 -8.05
C GLY A 211 14.48 -3.63 -8.28
N ALA A 212 14.35 -4.43 -7.23
CA ALA A 212 14.58 -5.85 -7.25
C ALA A 212 13.61 -6.60 -8.19
N GLU A 213 12.40 -6.08 -8.38
CA GLU A 213 11.39 -6.66 -9.26
C GLU A 213 11.84 -6.73 -10.73
N ALA A 214 12.81 -5.91 -11.13
CA ALA A 214 13.37 -5.87 -12.47
C ALA A 214 14.71 -6.65 -12.63
N GLU A 215 15.15 -7.37 -11.60
CA GLU A 215 16.37 -8.19 -11.63
C GLU A 215 16.02 -9.67 -11.77
N SER A 216 16.52 -10.34 -12.81
CA SER A 216 16.20 -11.74 -13.08
C SER A 216 17.05 -12.71 -12.24
N ASN A 217 18.23 -12.30 -11.79
CA ASN A 217 19.12 -13.13 -10.98
C ASN A 217 18.77 -13.03 -9.48
N PRO A 218 18.29 -14.11 -8.83
CA PRO A 218 17.87 -14.08 -7.43
C PRO A 218 19.01 -13.71 -6.45
N THR A 219 20.26 -14.05 -6.78
CA THR A 219 21.43 -13.73 -5.94
C THR A 219 21.74 -12.24 -5.93
N LYS A 220 21.46 -11.54 -7.03
CA LYS A 220 21.58 -10.08 -7.10
C LYS A 220 20.35 -9.41 -6.49
N ARG A 221 19.17 -9.95 -6.81
CA ARG A 221 17.86 -9.45 -6.39
C ARG A 221 17.77 -9.22 -4.88
N LYS A 222 18.23 -10.18 -4.08
CA LYS A 222 18.21 -10.09 -2.61
C LYS A 222 19.01 -8.90 -2.04
N ASN A 223 19.93 -8.34 -2.83
CA ASN A 223 20.74 -7.18 -2.46
C ASN A 223 20.21 -5.87 -3.08
N MET A 224 18.97 -5.86 -3.55
CA MET A 224 18.28 -4.71 -4.12
C MET A 224 16.97 -4.52 -3.38
N ILE A 225 16.53 -3.30 -3.14
CA ILE A 225 15.23 -3.05 -2.52
C ILE A 225 14.13 -3.47 -3.50
N TRP A 226 13.19 -4.27 -3.02
CA TRP A 226 12.00 -4.67 -3.78
C TRP A 226 10.88 -3.64 -3.58
N SER A 227 10.15 -3.27 -4.63
CA SER A 227 9.04 -2.32 -4.51
C SER A 227 7.86 -2.90 -3.74
N HIS A 228 7.38 -2.22 -2.70
CA HIS A 228 6.26 -2.72 -1.89
C HIS A 228 5.60 -1.61 -1.08
N LYS A 229 4.37 -1.87 -0.64
CA LYS A 229 3.73 -1.17 0.47
C LYS A 229 4.04 -1.89 1.78
N TRP A 230 4.39 -1.15 2.83
CA TRP A 230 4.55 -1.69 4.17
C TRP A 230 4.13 -0.69 5.26
N THR A 231 4.41 -1.04 6.52
CA THR A 231 4.11 -0.24 7.69
C THR A 231 5.32 -0.19 8.61
N LEU A 232 5.51 0.94 9.28
CA LEU A 232 6.49 1.03 10.37
C LEU A 232 6.07 0.11 11.54
N PRO A 233 7.03 -0.47 12.29
CA PRO A 233 6.69 -1.28 13.48
C PRO A 233 5.89 -0.52 14.53
N GLN A 234 6.10 0.80 14.60
CA GLN A 234 5.36 1.77 15.41
C GLN A 234 5.20 3.06 14.59
N PRO A 235 4.10 3.81 14.75
CA PRO A 235 3.95 5.09 14.06
C PRO A 235 5.12 6.04 14.37
N PHE A 236 5.70 6.62 13.33
CA PHE A 236 6.60 7.76 13.49
C PHE A 236 5.74 8.99 13.80
N VAL A 237 6.02 9.68 14.89
CA VAL A 237 5.22 10.83 15.36
C VAL A 237 6.06 12.09 15.29
N HIS A 238 5.55 13.11 14.61
CA HIS A 238 6.17 14.43 14.58
C HIS A 238 5.11 15.52 14.68
N GLN A 239 5.20 16.35 15.72
CA GLN A 239 4.28 17.48 15.95
C GLN A 239 2.79 17.11 15.91
N GLY A 240 2.43 15.94 16.42
CA GLY A 240 1.04 15.46 16.48
C GLY A 240 0.58 14.67 15.25
N VAL A 241 1.32 14.73 14.14
CA VAL A 241 1.04 13.98 12.92
C VAL A 241 1.82 12.67 12.91
N LYS A 242 1.18 11.60 12.42
CA LYS A 242 1.72 10.25 12.43
C LYS A 242 1.98 9.73 11.03
N VAL A 243 3.01 8.90 10.90
CA VAL A 243 3.28 8.10 9.71
C VAL A 243 3.27 6.64 10.10
N PHE A 244 2.56 5.82 9.34
CA PHE A 244 2.52 4.38 9.56
C PHE A 244 2.70 3.60 8.27
N GLY A 245 1.74 3.70 7.35
CA GLY A 245 1.84 3.10 6.02
C GLY A 245 2.71 3.91 5.06
N TYR A 246 3.41 3.22 4.18
CA TYR A 246 4.18 3.81 3.08
C TYR A 246 4.30 2.83 1.93
N SER A 247 4.57 3.33 0.72
CA SER A 247 5.13 2.53 -0.36
C SER A 247 6.60 2.88 -0.59
N THR A 248 7.35 1.94 -1.14
CA THR A 248 8.71 2.17 -1.60
C THR A 248 8.90 1.64 -3.01
N GLU A 249 9.59 2.42 -3.83
CA GLU A 249 9.79 2.16 -5.24
C GLU A 249 11.18 2.66 -5.67
N PRO A 250 11.77 2.10 -6.73
CA PRO A 250 13.08 2.51 -7.18
C PRO A 250 13.04 3.80 -7.98
N GLU A 251 14.20 4.46 -8.03
CA GLU A 251 14.46 5.62 -8.86
C GLU A 251 14.20 5.36 -10.36
N ASN A 252 14.39 4.12 -10.84
CA ASN A 252 14.05 3.73 -12.21
C ASN A 252 12.61 3.24 -12.40
N GLY A 253 11.77 3.37 -11.37
CA GLY A 253 10.37 3.00 -11.37
C GLY A 253 9.58 3.75 -12.45
N ARG A 254 8.62 3.05 -13.06
CA ARG A 254 7.67 3.65 -14.02
C ARG A 254 6.37 3.92 -13.30
N VAL A 255 5.52 4.78 -13.89
CA VAL A 255 4.22 5.14 -13.33
C VAL A 255 3.38 3.92 -12.92
N GLY A 256 3.47 2.80 -13.64
CA GLY A 256 2.75 1.57 -13.29
C GLY A 256 3.14 0.97 -11.93
N VAL A 257 4.41 1.03 -11.53
CA VAL A 257 4.87 0.53 -10.22
C VAL A 257 4.32 1.43 -9.11
N PHE A 258 4.50 2.75 -9.23
CA PHE A 258 3.94 3.72 -8.29
C PHE A 258 2.42 3.61 -8.17
N SER A 259 1.72 3.47 -9.30
CA SER A 259 0.27 3.27 -9.31
C SER A 259 -0.13 1.95 -8.65
N HIS A 260 0.62 0.88 -8.87
CA HIS A 260 0.34 -0.41 -8.23
C HIS A 260 0.43 -0.30 -6.70
N GLU A 261 1.55 0.23 -6.19
CA GLU A 261 1.77 0.37 -4.75
C GLU A 261 0.82 1.39 -4.09
N PHE A 262 0.51 2.49 -4.78
CA PHE A 262 -0.50 3.42 -4.30
C PHE A 262 -1.88 2.76 -4.19
N GLY A 263 -2.20 1.79 -5.05
CA GLY A 263 -3.39 0.96 -4.90
C GLY A 263 -3.48 0.29 -3.53
N HIS A 264 -2.38 -0.22 -3.01
CA HIS A 264 -2.33 -0.78 -1.64
C HIS A 264 -2.52 0.29 -0.56
N LEU A 265 -2.02 1.52 -0.78
CA LEU A 265 -2.31 2.66 0.09
C LEU A 265 -3.80 3.07 0.07
N LEU A 266 -4.56 2.68 -0.95
CA LEU A 266 -6.03 2.81 -0.97
C LEU A 266 -6.76 1.60 -0.36
N GLY A 267 -6.01 0.62 0.16
CA GLY A 267 -6.55 -0.62 0.72
C GLY A 267 -6.84 -1.72 -0.31
N LEU A 268 -6.39 -1.58 -1.56
CA LEU A 268 -6.59 -2.61 -2.59
C LEU A 268 -5.58 -3.76 -2.43
N PRO A 269 -5.99 -5.02 -2.62
CA PRO A 269 -5.09 -6.16 -2.56
C PRO A 269 -4.35 -6.42 -3.86
N ASP A 270 -3.24 -7.15 -3.73
CA ASP A 270 -2.65 -7.83 -4.88
C ASP A 270 -3.63 -8.85 -5.45
N LEU A 271 -3.83 -8.81 -6.77
CA LEU A 271 -4.67 -9.78 -7.48
C LEU A 271 -3.84 -10.84 -8.22
N TYR A 272 -2.52 -10.65 -8.35
CA TYR A 272 -1.62 -11.69 -8.84
C TYR A 272 -1.20 -12.59 -7.67
N ASP A 273 -0.75 -13.79 -8.00
CA ASP A 273 -0.39 -14.74 -6.96
C ASP A 273 0.99 -14.39 -6.41
N THR A 274 0.97 -13.87 -5.19
CA THR A 274 2.13 -13.49 -4.41
C THR A 274 2.94 -14.71 -3.93
N THR A 275 2.37 -15.91 -4.00
CA THR A 275 3.02 -17.17 -3.60
C THR A 275 3.70 -17.92 -4.75
N PHE A 276 3.48 -17.50 -6.01
CA PHE A 276 3.92 -18.17 -7.25
C PHE A 276 3.48 -19.64 -7.38
N ARG A 277 2.39 -20.04 -6.74
CA ARG A 277 1.71 -21.34 -6.78
C ARG A 277 0.51 -21.39 -7.76
N SER A 278 0.05 -20.25 -8.26
CA SER A 278 -1.03 -20.05 -9.22
C SER A 278 -0.74 -18.80 -10.10
N HIS A 279 -1.73 -18.36 -10.90
CA HIS A 279 -1.62 -17.15 -11.74
C HIS A 279 -2.18 -15.89 -11.05
N GLY A 280 -2.60 -15.99 -9.79
CA GLY A 280 -3.42 -14.99 -9.10
C GLY A 280 -4.80 -15.55 -8.77
N ILE A 281 -5.73 -14.66 -8.49
CA ILE A 281 -7.16 -15.01 -8.52
C ILE A 281 -7.49 -15.66 -9.86
#